data_AF-A0A510UNP3-F1
#
_entry.id   AF-A0A510UNP3-F1
#
_cell.length_a   1.000
_cell.length_b   1.000
_cell.length_c   1.000
_cell.angle_alpha   90.00
_cell.angle_beta   90.00
_cell.angle_gamma   90.00
#
_symmetry.space_group_name_H-M   'P 1'
#
loop_
_entity.id
_entity.type
_entity.pdbx_description
1 polymer ?
#
loop_
_entity_poly.entity_id
_entity_poly.type
_entity_poly.pdbx_seq_one_letter_code
_entity_poly.pdbx_strand_id
1 'polypeptide(L)'
;MPLDAFKKTVPLTSGSSAGYKPMNEFDFKDKRSEERQETTRERAARQRLERRAELTVTPEDEARWAENRERVLAERKSRYVPQLTPIEEAEVEIETEGVSLLETLGILEDVKFTLRRGYILLVGETHSKTHGRELCLEIMETGLVSCICLEFDSQLLSLDSDSIDELEEVINIIEMAENSPMGHHCLISMQQIKKKALECNVKIKLVDNQKYKGNKRQRFLARSIKTVLNRHNESGKGVLVLIGSDHLKDITERGRHSWQSLQYHLHSEFLPNYRMVQHNSGLVYIQV
;
A
#
# COMPACT_ATOMS: atom_id res chain seq x y z
N MET A 1 -30.76 49.44 20.34
CA MET A 1 -32.21 49.12 20.29
C MET A 1 -32.46 48.23 19.07
N PRO A 2 -33.38 47.25 19.17
CA PRO A 2 -33.37 46.02 18.37
C PRO A 2 -33.97 46.17 16.97
N LEU A 3 -33.48 45.32 16.06
CA LEU A 3 -33.99 45.09 14.70
C LEU A 3 -35.16 44.10 14.78
N ASP A 4 -36.37 44.56 14.49
CA ASP A 4 -37.52 43.70 14.21
C ASP A 4 -38.06 43.98 12.81
N ALA A 5 -38.42 42.88 12.17
CA ALA A 5 -38.38 42.69 10.74
C ALA A 5 -39.58 43.30 10.00
N PHE A 6 -39.25 43.98 8.91
CA PHE A 6 -40.17 44.43 7.86
C PHE A 6 -40.94 43.25 7.25
N LYS A 7 -42.25 43.18 7.52
CA LYS A 7 -43.20 42.43 6.70
C LYS A 7 -43.39 43.18 5.37
N LYS A 8 -42.96 42.60 4.26
CA LYS A 8 -43.37 43.02 2.91
C LYS A 8 -44.13 41.88 2.24
N THR A 9 -45.42 42.11 2.08
CA THR A 9 -46.33 41.39 1.18
C THR A 9 -45.95 41.67 -0.27
N VAL A 10 -45.78 40.63 -1.08
CA VAL A 10 -45.64 40.75 -2.54
C VAL A 10 -46.95 40.26 -3.19
N PRO A 11 -47.54 41.00 -4.13
CA PRO A 11 -48.80 40.63 -4.75
C PRO A 11 -48.61 39.57 -5.85
N LEU A 12 -49.56 38.63 -5.93
CA LEU A 12 -49.70 37.66 -7.02
C LEU A 12 -50.03 38.38 -8.33
N THR A 13 -49.16 38.24 -9.33
CA THR A 13 -49.50 38.50 -10.73
C THR A 13 -49.55 37.18 -11.50
N SER A 14 -50.72 36.97 -12.10
CA SER A 14 -51.14 35.89 -12.97
C SER A 14 -50.32 35.74 -14.25
N GLY A 15 -50.19 34.50 -14.73
CA GLY A 15 -50.18 34.20 -16.17
C GLY A 15 -49.07 33.28 -16.66
N SER A 16 -49.29 31.97 -16.62
CA SER A 16 -49.04 31.15 -17.80
C SER A 16 -49.85 29.86 -17.73
N SER A 17 -50.70 29.72 -18.74
CA SER A 17 -51.61 28.62 -19.02
C SER A 17 -50.86 27.34 -19.37
N ALA A 18 -50.62 26.48 -18.37
CA ALA A 18 -50.42 25.05 -18.60
C ALA A 18 -51.78 24.38 -18.35
N GLY A 19 -52.37 23.80 -19.39
CA GLY A 19 -53.74 23.29 -19.43
C GLY A 19 -54.04 22.14 -18.48
N TYR A 20 -54.06 22.40 -17.18
CA TYR A 20 -54.58 21.47 -16.20
C TYR A 20 -56.10 21.43 -16.31
N LYS A 21 -56.64 20.34 -16.85
CA LYS A 21 -58.04 19.98 -16.63
C LYS A 21 -58.19 19.62 -15.16
N PRO A 22 -59.03 20.33 -14.37
CA PRO A 22 -59.35 19.88 -13.03
C PRO A 22 -60.01 18.50 -13.16
N MET A 23 -59.44 17.49 -12.52
CA MET A 23 -60.05 16.17 -12.42
C MET A 23 -61.41 16.32 -11.74
N ASN A 24 -62.45 15.74 -12.33
CA ASN A 24 -63.77 15.70 -11.72
C ASN A 24 -63.68 14.88 -10.42
N GLU A 25 -64.29 15.40 -9.35
CA GLU A 25 -64.41 14.75 -8.03
C GLU A 25 -65.05 13.35 -8.07
N PHE A 26 -65.62 12.97 -9.22
CA PHE A 26 -66.33 11.71 -9.42
C PHE A 26 -65.47 10.54 -9.94
N ASP A 27 -64.18 10.75 -10.25
CA ASP A 27 -63.29 9.66 -10.71
C ASP A 27 -62.67 8.82 -9.56
N PHE A 28 -63.07 9.07 -8.31
CA PHE A 28 -62.63 8.28 -7.14
C PHE A 28 -63.47 7.03 -6.85
N LYS A 29 -64.12 6.45 -7.88
CA LYS A 29 -64.91 5.24 -7.69
C LYS A 29 -64.19 3.99 -8.21
N ASP A 30 -63.92 3.11 -7.25
CA ASP A 30 -63.54 1.71 -7.39
C ASP A 30 -62.20 1.37 -8.03
N LYS A 31 -61.18 1.31 -7.15
CA LYS A 31 -60.19 0.23 -7.12
C LYS A 31 -59.51 0.16 -5.76
N ARG A 32 -60.30 0.07 -4.68
CA ARG A 32 -59.78 -0.48 -3.42
C ARG A 32 -59.83 -2.00 -3.54
N SER A 33 -58.87 -2.58 -4.27
CA SER A 33 -58.52 -3.97 -4.02
C SER A 33 -58.13 -4.05 -2.54
N GLU A 34 -58.72 -4.98 -1.81
CA GLU A 34 -58.39 -5.27 -0.41
C GLU A 34 -56.99 -5.93 -0.32
N GLU A 35 -55.97 -5.30 -0.87
CA GLU A 35 -54.59 -5.68 -0.62
C GLU A 35 -54.26 -5.22 0.81
N ARG A 36 -54.22 -6.19 1.73
CA ARG A 36 -53.70 -5.99 3.09
C ARG A 36 -52.35 -5.28 2.97
N GLN A 37 -52.30 -4.01 3.39
CA GLN A 37 -51.03 -3.29 3.46
C GLN A 37 -50.15 -3.98 4.49
N GLU A 38 -49.08 -4.60 4.00
CA GLU A 38 -48.10 -5.26 4.86
C GLU A 38 -47.45 -4.24 5.78
N THR A 39 -47.38 -4.60 7.05
CA THR A 39 -46.72 -3.77 8.05
C THR A 39 -45.21 -3.71 7.78
N THR A 40 -44.55 -2.64 8.20
CA THR A 40 -43.10 -2.47 8.08
C THR A 40 -42.33 -3.66 8.66
N ARG A 41 -42.88 -4.31 9.70
CA ARG A 41 -42.31 -5.49 10.35
C ARG A 41 -42.38 -6.74 9.47
N GLU A 42 -43.49 -6.95 8.77
CA GLU A 42 -43.67 -8.07 7.83
C GLU A 42 -42.79 -7.92 6.60
N ARG A 43 -42.65 -6.69 6.08
CA ARG A 43 -41.72 -6.38 4.99
C ARG A 43 -40.26 -6.69 5.37
N ALA A 44 -39.85 -6.26 6.57
CA ALA A 44 -38.49 -6.52 7.07
C ALA A 44 -38.23 -8.02 7.30
N ALA A 45 -39.24 -8.78 7.77
CA ALA A 45 -39.12 -10.21 7.97
C ALA A 45 -38.97 -10.96 6.63
N ARG A 46 -39.74 -10.57 5.60
CA ARG A 46 -39.65 -11.16 4.26
C ARG A 46 -38.28 -10.93 3.63
N GLN A 47 -37.80 -9.69 3.64
CA GLN A 47 -36.47 -9.35 3.10
C GLN A 47 -35.34 -10.11 3.81
N ARG A 48 -35.47 -10.38 5.12
CA ARG A 48 -34.50 -11.19 5.86
C ARG A 48 -34.53 -12.66 5.41
N LEU A 49 -35.72 -13.21 5.15
CA LEU A 49 -35.86 -14.58 4.65
C LEU A 49 -35.34 -14.71 3.21
N GLU A 50 -35.64 -13.75 2.34
CA GLU A 50 -35.14 -13.69 0.96
C GLU A 50 -33.61 -13.63 0.92
N ARG A 51 -33.00 -12.72 1.70
CA ARG A 51 -31.53 -12.65 1.80
C ARG A 51 -30.92 -13.93 2.36
N ARG A 52 -31.60 -14.59 3.28
CA ARG A 52 -31.11 -15.86 3.84
C ARG A 52 -31.18 -16.97 2.79
N ALA A 53 -32.24 -17.02 1.99
CA ALA A 53 -32.38 -17.97 0.89
C ALA A 53 -31.32 -17.74 -0.20
N GLU A 54 -31.05 -16.48 -0.57
CA GLU A 54 -29.99 -16.13 -1.53
C GLU A 54 -28.58 -16.48 -1.05
N LEU A 55 -28.34 -16.42 0.27
CA LEU A 55 -27.04 -16.73 0.88
C LEU A 55 -26.91 -18.20 1.30
N THR A 56 -27.95 -19.02 1.12
CA THR A 56 -27.89 -20.43 1.46
C THR A 56 -27.26 -21.18 0.29
N VAL A 57 -25.99 -21.52 0.47
CA VAL A 57 -25.22 -22.36 -0.44
C VAL A 57 -25.87 -23.75 -0.53
N THR A 58 -26.15 -24.22 -1.74
CA THR A 58 -26.68 -25.58 -1.93
C THR A 58 -25.56 -26.58 -2.20
N PRO A 59 -25.79 -27.90 -1.99
CA PRO A 59 -24.82 -28.94 -2.33
C PRO A 59 -24.40 -28.91 -3.82
N GLU A 60 -25.30 -28.49 -4.72
CA GLU A 60 -25.00 -28.33 -6.13
C GLU A 60 -24.03 -27.17 -6.40
N ASP A 61 -24.09 -26.09 -5.62
CA ASP A 61 -23.12 -25.00 -5.71
C ASP A 61 -21.74 -25.45 -5.22
N GLU A 62 -21.68 -26.24 -4.14
CA GLU A 62 -20.41 -26.83 -3.67
C GLU A 62 -19.79 -27.78 -4.70
N ALA A 63 -20.61 -28.63 -5.34
CA ALA A 63 -20.16 -29.52 -6.41
C ALA A 63 -19.60 -28.73 -7.61
N ARG A 64 -20.31 -27.68 -8.04
CA ARG A 64 -19.88 -26.79 -9.13
C ARG A 64 -18.56 -26.07 -8.80
N TRP A 65 -18.38 -25.65 -7.54
CA TRP A 65 -17.14 -25.04 -7.09
C TRP A 65 -16.00 -26.05 -6.97
N ALA A 66 -16.27 -27.29 -6.55
CA ALA A 66 -15.28 -28.37 -6.54
C ALA A 66 -14.78 -28.67 -7.95
N GLU A 67 -15.68 -28.85 -8.91
CA GLU A 67 -15.33 -29.09 -10.32
C GLU A 67 -14.55 -27.93 -10.94
N ASN A 68 -14.98 -26.69 -10.71
CA ASN A 68 -14.23 -25.51 -11.19
C ASN A 68 -12.83 -25.41 -10.56
N ARG A 69 -12.67 -25.74 -9.27
CA ARG A 69 -11.36 -25.77 -8.61
C ARG A 69 -10.46 -26.81 -9.23
N GLU A 70 -10.97 -28.01 -9.49
CA GLU A 70 -10.22 -29.09 -10.12
C GLU A 70 -9.80 -28.73 -11.56
N ARG A 71 -10.71 -28.16 -12.35
CA ARG A 71 -10.41 -27.67 -13.71
C ARG A 71 -9.29 -26.62 -13.70
N VAL A 72 -9.38 -25.62 -12.81
CA VAL A 72 -8.36 -24.56 -12.70
C VAL A 72 -7.00 -25.14 -12.26
N LEU A 73 -6.98 -26.12 -11.36
CA LEU A 73 -5.74 -26.79 -10.96
C LEU A 73 -5.15 -27.61 -12.11
N ALA A 74 -5.98 -28.30 -12.89
CA ALA A 74 -5.56 -29.06 -14.07
C ALA A 74 -5.02 -28.15 -15.19
N GLU A 75 -5.70 -27.03 -15.47
CA GLU A 75 -5.22 -26.01 -16.42
C GLU A 75 -3.90 -25.40 -15.97
N ARG A 76 -3.72 -25.12 -14.67
CA ARG A 76 -2.44 -24.61 -14.15
C ARG A 76 -1.31 -25.64 -14.30
N LYS A 77 -1.59 -26.93 -14.06
CA LYS A 77 -0.62 -28.00 -14.28
C LYS A 77 -0.25 -28.17 -15.76
N SER A 78 -1.20 -28.03 -16.68
CA SER A 78 -0.94 -28.19 -18.13
C SER A 78 -0.29 -26.96 -18.76
N ARG A 79 -0.53 -25.76 -18.22
CA ARG A 79 0.11 -24.51 -18.66
C ARG A 79 1.52 -24.32 -18.10
N TYR A 80 1.92 -25.13 -17.12
CA TYR A 80 3.27 -25.17 -16.57
C TYR A 80 4.09 -26.23 -17.30
N VAL A 81 4.68 -25.84 -18.44
CA VAL A 81 5.92 -26.46 -18.91
C VAL A 81 7.03 -25.43 -18.76
N PRO A 82 7.69 -25.32 -17.60
CA PRO A 82 9.06 -24.91 -17.58
C PRO A 82 9.85 -26.10 -18.10
N GLN A 83 10.58 -25.88 -19.19
CA GLN A 83 11.84 -26.61 -19.34
C GLN A 83 12.78 -26.10 -18.23
N LEU A 84 12.58 -26.58 -17.00
CA LEU A 84 13.61 -26.53 -15.97
C LEU A 84 14.34 -27.85 -16.09
N THR A 85 15.43 -27.82 -16.86
CA THR A 85 16.53 -28.74 -16.59
C THR A 85 16.91 -28.60 -15.11
N PRO A 86 17.32 -29.68 -14.42
CA PRO A 86 17.90 -29.55 -13.10
C PRO A 86 19.08 -28.59 -13.20
N ILE A 87 18.92 -27.39 -12.64
CA ILE A 87 20.04 -26.48 -12.44
C ILE A 87 20.75 -27.08 -11.24
N GLU A 88 21.82 -27.82 -11.49
CA GLU A 88 22.86 -28.04 -10.48
C GLU A 88 23.19 -26.66 -9.90
N GLU A 89 23.33 -26.58 -8.58
CA GLU A 89 23.67 -25.38 -7.81
C GLU A 89 25.03 -24.81 -8.27
N ALA A 90 25.08 -24.25 -9.46
CA ALA A 90 26.14 -23.39 -9.91
C ALA A 90 25.85 -22.03 -9.27
N GLU A 91 26.71 -21.62 -8.37
CA GLU A 91 26.86 -20.22 -7.99
C GLU A 91 27.06 -19.43 -9.28
N VAL A 92 25.98 -18.89 -9.83
CA VAL A 92 26.07 -17.96 -10.95
C VAL A 92 26.60 -16.66 -10.35
N GLU A 93 27.93 -16.54 -10.34
CA GLU A 93 28.58 -15.24 -10.31
C GLU A 93 28.13 -14.51 -11.58
N ILE A 94 27.06 -13.72 -11.46
CA ILE A 94 26.67 -12.80 -12.51
C ILE A 94 27.73 -11.70 -12.50
N GLU A 95 28.82 -11.90 -13.24
CA GLU A 95 29.69 -10.81 -13.65
C GLU A 95 28.88 -9.91 -14.60
N THR A 96 28.06 -9.03 -14.03
CA THR A 96 27.61 -7.87 -14.78
C THR A 96 28.80 -6.92 -14.85
N GLU A 97 29.37 -6.76 -16.04
CA GLU A 97 29.88 -5.46 -16.50
C GLU A 97 28.67 -4.49 -16.54
N GLY A 98 28.10 -4.22 -15.37
CA GLY A 98 26.86 -3.52 -15.17
C GLY A 98 27.18 -2.09 -14.84
N VAL A 99 26.76 -1.18 -15.71
CA VAL A 99 26.78 0.25 -15.40
C VAL A 99 25.92 0.46 -14.15
N SER A 100 26.48 1.08 -13.11
CA SER A 100 25.76 1.37 -11.87
C SER A 100 24.45 2.10 -12.18
N LEU A 101 23.35 1.64 -11.57
CA LEU A 101 22.06 2.30 -11.66
C LEU A 101 22.12 3.71 -11.04
N LEU A 102 22.86 3.89 -9.95
CA LEU A 102 23.09 5.23 -9.37
C LEU A 102 23.78 6.19 -10.35
N GLU A 103 24.75 5.71 -11.12
CA GLU A 103 25.44 6.49 -12.16
C GLU A 103 24.52 6.76 -13.35
N THR A 104 23.79 5.74 -13.81
CA THR A 104 22.82 5.85 -14.90
C THR A 104 21.73 6.88 -14.59
N LEU A 105 21.31 6.95 -13.32
CA LEU A 105 20.34 7.93 -12.82
C LEU A 105 20.96 9.30 -12.54
N GLY A 106 22.29 9.43 -12.52
CA GLY A 106 22.98 10.67 -12.19
C GLY A 106 22.76 11.14 -10.74
N ILE A 107 22.42 10.23 -9.82
CA ILE A 107 22.12 10.55 -8.41
C ILE A 107 23.20 10.10 -7.42
N LEU A 108 24.27 9.44 -7.90
CA LEU A 108 25.31 8.86 -7.05
C LEU A 108 25.90 9.88 -6.06
N GLU A 109 26.26 11.08 -6.54
CA GLU A 109 26.87 12.10 -5.68
C GLU A 109 25.87 12.72 -4.69
N ASP A 110 24.60 12.88 -5.09
CA ASP A 110 23.53 13.34 -4.18
C ASP A 110 23.29 12.32 -3.05
N VAL A 111 23.28 11.02 -3.39
CA VAL A 111 23.17 9.91 -2.44
C VAL A 111 24.35 9.90 -1.48
N LYS A 112 25.60 9.96 -1.99
CA LYS A 112 26.80 9.99 -1.14
C LYS A 112 26.81 11.21 -0.23
N PHE A 113 26.47 12.38 -0.76
CA PHE A 113 26.39 13.62 0.01
C PHE A 113 25.40 13.50 1.18
N THR A 114 24.21 12.97 0.90
CA THR A 114 23.14 12.75 1.88
C THR A 114 23.59 11.80 2.99
N LEU A 115 24.12 10.64 2.62
CA LEU A 115 24.47 9.60 3.59
C LEU A 115 25.70 9.98 4.43
N ARG A 116 26.68 10.72 3.88
CA ARG A 116 27.83 11.27 4.65
C ARG A 116 27.41 12.25 5.74
N ARG A 117 26.24 12.88 5.63
CA ARG A 117 25.68 13.77 6.64
C ARG A 117 24.88 13.04 7.72
N GLY A 118 24.82 11.72 7.66
CA GLY A 118 24.01 10.91 8.57
C GLY A 118 22.51 11.04 8.30
N TYR A 119 22.09 11.47 7.11
CA TYR A 119 20.69 11.66 6.76
C TYR A 119 19.98 10.38 6.33
N ILE A 120 18.67 10.49 6.13
CA ILE A 120 17.82 9.40 5.63
C ILE A 120 17.76 9.46 4.11
N LEU A 121 17.85 8.28 3.49
CA LEU A 121 17.54 8.08 2.08
C LEU A 121 16.33 7.14 1.96
N LEU A 122 15.24 7.60 1.33
CA LEU A 122 14.06 6.78 1.11
C LEU A 122 14.05 6.27 -0.32
N VAL A 123 13.93 4.96 -0.48
CA VAL A 123 13.86 4.28 -1.77
C VAL A 123 12.48 3.63 -1.89
N GLY A 124 11.72 4.10 -2.88
CA GLY A 124 10.39 3.59 -3.18
C GLY A 124 10.43 2.36 -4.06
N GLU A 125 9.86 1.26 -3.58
CA GLU A 125 9.62 0.06 -4.36
C GLU A 125 8.20 0.03 -4.91
N THR A 126 8.04 -0.27 -6.20
CA THR A 126 6.74 -0.62 -6.77
C THR A 126 6.67 -2.13 -6.86
N HIS A 127 5.53 -2.72 -6.51
CA HIS A 127 5.33 -4.18 -6.61
C HIS A 127 5.70 -4.79 -7.98
N SER A 128 5.63 -4.02 -9.07
CA SER A 128 5.96 -4.50 -10.42
C SER A 128 7.41 -4.28 -10.87
N LYS A 129 8.25 -3.59 -10.09
CA LYS A 129 9.62 -3.22 -10.51
C LYS A 129 10.63 -3.36 -9.37
N THR A 130 11.77 -3.95 -9.69
CA THR A 130 12.80 -4.40 -8.74
C THR A 130 13.88 -3.36 -8.45
N HIS A 131 13.84 -2.21 -9.13
CA HIS A 131 14.87 -1.18 -9.06
C HIS A 131 15.10 -0.64 -7.65
N GLY A 132 14.09 -0.67 -6.77
CA GLY A 132 14.24 -0.24 -5.39
C GLY A 132 15.28 -1.09 -4.64
N ARG A 133 15.19 -2.41 -4.78
CA ARG A 133 16.14 -3.36 -4.16
C ARG A 133 17.52 -3.27 -4.80
N GLU A 134 17.59 -3.12 -6.11
CA GLU A 134 18.84 -2.94 -6.86
C GLU A 134 19.61 -1.71 -6.37
N LEU A 135 18.90 -0.57 -6.26
CA LEU A 135 19.46 0.63 -5.66
C LEU A 135 19.93 0.38 -4.23
N CYS A 136 19.17 -0.33 -3.41
CA CYS A 136 19.60 -0.64 -2.05
C CYS A 136 20.92 -1.43 -2.02
N LEU A 137 21.12 -2.40 -2.92
CA LEU A 137 22.37 -3.15 -3.02
C LEU A 137 23.55 -2.21 -3.33
N GLU A 138 23.44 -1.39 -4.38
CA GLU A 138 24.48 -0.42 -4.76
C GLU A 138 24.75 0.62 -3.66
N ILE A 139 23.69 1.11 -3.01
CA ILE A 139 23.82 2.09 -1.93
C ILE A 139 24.56 1.49 -0.73
N MET A 140 24.31 0.22 -0.38
CA MET A 140 25.03 -0.45 0.72
C MET A 140 26.53 -0.60 0.40
N GLU A 141 26.89 -0.87 -0.85
CA GLU A 141 28.29 -0.96 -1.30
C GLU A 141 29.08 0.33 -1.12
N THR A 142 28.41 1.49 -1.08
CA THR A 142 29.08 2.77 -0.80
C THR A 142 29.73 2.81 0.59
N GLY A 143 29.32 1.94 1.51
CA GLY A 143 29.79 1.90 2.90
C GLY A 143 29.29 3.06 3.78
N LEU A 144 28.43 3.92 3.23
CA LEU A 144 27.88 5.12 3.88
C LEU A 144 26.57 4.87 4.63
N VAL A 145 26.07 3.63 4.63
CA VAL A 145 24.88 3.23 5.36
C VAL A 145 25.27 2.42 6.60
N SER A 146 24.61 2.68 7.73
CA SER A 146 24.76 1.84 8.94
C SER A 146 23.54 0.97 9.21
N CYS A 147 22.38 1.35 8.69
CA CYS A 147 21.13 0.62 8.85
C CYS A 147 20.24 0.75 7.61
N ILE A 148 19.60 -0.36 7.24
CA ILE A 148 18.48 -0.39 6.31
C ILE A 148 17.18 -0.68 7.07
N CYS A 149 16.18 0.16 6.85
CA CYS A 149 14.82 -0.01 7.36
C CYS A 149 13.95 -0.61 6.26
N LEU A 150 13.21 -1.66 6.58
CA LEU A 150 12.28 -2.32 5.66
C LEU A 150 10.84 -2.09 6.13
N GLU A 151 9.94 -1.80 5.20
CA GLU A 151 8.50 -1.66 5.46
C GLU A 151 7.79 -3.02 5.65
N PHE A 152 8.23 -3.79 6.64
CA PHE A 152 7.52 -4.98 7.11
C PHE A 152 7.14 -4.84 8.58
N ASP A 153 6.19 -5.67 9.00
CA ASP A 153 5.62 -5.59 10.34
C ASP A 153 6.69 -5.84 11.40
N SER A 154 6.98 -4.82 12.20
CA SER A 154 7.95 -4.87 13.29
C SER A 154 7.56 -5.87 14.38
N GLN A 155 6.31 -6.33 14.41
CA GLN A 155 5.87 -7.38 15.33
C GLN A 155 6.44 -8.76 14.98
N LEU A 156 6.98 -8.93 13.76
CA LEU A 156 7.61 -10.18 13.33
C LEU A 156 9.00 -10.39 13.97
N LEU A 157 9.63 -9.34 14.46
CA LEU A 157 10.87 -9.42 15.24
C LEU A 157 10.60 -9.01 16.67
N SER A 158 11.28 -9.65 17.62
CA SER A 158 11.36 -9.05 18.96
C SER A 158 12.13 -7.73 18.87
N LEU A 159 11.64 -6.68 19.56
CA LEU A 159 12.11 -5.28 19.41
C LEU A 159 13.63 -5.08 19.60
N ASP A 160 14.29 -6.03 20.25
CA ASP A 160 15.71 -5.98 20.63
C ASP A 160 16.55 -7.12 20.05
N SER A 161 15.98 -8.02 19.23
CA SER A 161 16.82 -9.04 18.61
C SER A 161 17.58 -8.43 17.43
N ASP A 162 18.90 -8.36 17.60
CA ASP A 162 19.86 -8.36 16.49
C ASP A 162 20.15 -9.83 16.08
N SER A 163 19.23 -10.77 16.38
CA SER A 163 19.38 -12.21 16.10
C SER A 163 19.24 -12.49 14.61
N ILE A 164 20.28 -13.10 14.05
CA ILE A 164 20.33 -13.49 12.63
C ILE A 164 19.24 -14.53 12.30
N ASP A 165 18.92 -15.40 13.27
CA ASP A 165 17.94 -16.49 13.10
C ASP A 165 16.51 -15.97 13.04
N GLU A 166 16.15 -14.99 13.89
CA GLU A 166 14.82 -14.36 13.82
C GLU A 166 14.65 -13.62 12.50
N LEU A 167 15.70 -12.93 12.02
CA LEU A 167 15.66 -12.26 10.73
C LEU A 167 15.51 -13.23 9.56
N GLU A 168 16.12 -14.43 9.65
CA GLU A 168 15.97 -15.48 8.65
C GLU A 168 14.51 -15.95 8.50
N GLU A 169 13.85 -16.24 9.62
CA GLU A 169 12.44 -16.66 9.62
C GLU A 169 11.53 -15.60 8.99
N VAL A 170 11.76 -14.34 9.35
CA VAL A 170 11.01 -13.20 8.81
C VAL A 170 11.20 -13.04 7.31
N ILE A 171 12.43 -13.16 6.81
CA ILE A 171 12.69 -13.06 5.37
C ILE A 171 12.05 -14.21 4.61
N ASN A 172 12.09 -15.43 5.16
CA ASN A 172 11.41 -16.56 4.57
C ASN A 172 9.89 -16.34 4.48
N ILE A 173 9.27 -15.74 5.50
CA ILE A 173 7.85 -15.36 5.45
C ILE A 173 7.58 -14.34 4.32
N ILE A 174 8.46 -13.34 4.16
CA ILE A 174 8.34 -12.33 3.11
C ILE A 174 8.45 -12.96 1.73
N GLU A 175 9.45 -13.81 1.50
CA GLU A 175 9.66 -14.49 0.22
C GLU A 175 8.51 -15.45 -0.10
N MET A 176 7.97 -16.16 0.90
CA MET A 176 6.77 -16.98 0.71
C MET A 176 5.56 -16.15 0.26
N ALA A 177 5.40 -14.93 0.80
CA ALA A 177 4.33 -14.02 0.37
C ALA A 177 4.55 -13.51 -1.06
N GLU A 178 5.78 -13.15 -1.41
CA GLU A 178 6.17 -12.67 -2.75
C GLU A 178 6.07 -13.75 -3.83
N ASN A 179 6.37 -15.00 -3.49
CA ASN A 179 6.26 -16.14 -4.38
C ASN A 179 4.86 -16.78 -4.42
N SER A 180 3.91 -16.24 -3.65
CA SER A 180 2.53 -16.72 -3.69
C SER A 180 1.87 -16.41 -5.06
N PRO A 181 0.77 -17.09 -5.44
CA PRO A 181 0.08 -16.83 -6.71
C PRO A 181 -0.46 -15.40 -6.88
N MET A 182 -0.56 -14.65 -5.77
CA MET A 182 -0.97 -13.24 -5.74
C MET A 182 0.21 -12.31 -5.44
N GLY A 183 1.38 -12.88 -5.17
CA GLY A 183 2.60 -12.17 -4.91
C GLY A 183 3.17 -11.58 -6.19
N HIS A 184 4.01 -10.57 -6.01
CA HIS A 184 4.73 -9.98 -7.11
C HIS A 184 6.15 -10.51 -7.10
N HIS A 185 6.50 -11.27 -8.13
CA HIS A 185 7.83 -11.83 -8.25
C HIS A 185 8.86 -10.71 -8.42
N CYS A 186 9.83 -10.64 -7.51
CA CYS A 186 10.92 -9.69 -7.53
C CYS A 186 12.20 -10.41 -7.95
N LEU A 187 12.89 -9.89 -8.97
CA LEU A 187 14.18 -10.41 -9.45
C LEU A 187 15.25 -10.39 -8.36
N ILE A 188 15.18 -9.42 -7.45
CA ILE A 188 16.07 -9.33 -6.31
C ILE A 188 15.31 -9.81 -5.08
N SER A 189 15.74 -10.93 -4.54
CA SER A 189 15.11 -11.55 -3.39
C SER A 189 15.48 -10.80 -2.10
N MET A 190 14.67 -10.97 -1.05
CA MET A 190 14.99 -10.39 0.26
C MET A 190 16.20 -11.07 0.91
N GLN A 191 16.45 -12.34 0.59
CA GLN A 191 17.70 -13.02 0.97
C GLN A 191 18.94 -12.33 0.39
N GLN A 192 18.88 -11.85 -0.85
CA GLN A 192 19.99 -11.09 -1.43
C GLN A 192 20.22 -9.76 -0.69
N ILE A 193 19.15 -9.06 -0.31
CA ILE A 193 19.24 -7.85 0.53
C ILE A 193 19.89 -8.17 1.89
N LYS A 194 19.48 -9.26 2.55
CA LYS A 194 20.08 -9.71 3.81
C LYS A 194 21.55 -10.06 3.66
N LYS A 195 21.90 -10.90 2.68
CA LYS A 195 23.28 -11.30 2.40
C LYS A 195 24.16 -10.06 2.23
N LYS A 196 23.70 -9.11 1.41
CA LYS A 196 24.44 -7.86 1.15
C LYS A 196 24.57 -6.99 2.40
N ALA A 197 23.50 -6.86 3.19
CA ALA A 197 23.54 -6.10 4.43
C ALA A 197 24.57 -6.68 5.41
N LEU A 198 24.65 -8.02 5.53
CA LEU A 198 25.65 -8.69 6.37
C LEU A 198 27.08 -8.45 5.85
N GLU A 199 27.32 -8.61 4.55
CA GLU A 199 28.61 -8.33 3.90
C GLU A 199 29.09 -6.89 4.13
N CYS A 200 28.17 -5.93 4.06
CA CYS A 200 28.45 -4.51 4.24
C CYS A 200 28.40 -4.05 5.71
N ASN A 201 28.16 -4.94 6.67
CA ASN A 201 27.94 -4.63 8.10
C ASN A 201 26.85 -3.57 8.32
N VAL A 202 25.75 -3.69 7.58
CA VAL A 202 24.56 -2.85 7.66
C VAL A 202 23.49 -3.58 8.48
N LYS A 203 22.98 -2.92 9.52
CA LYS A 203 21.90 -3.50 10.34
C LYS A 203 20.56 -3.47 9.59
N ILE A 204 19.76 -4.52 9.70
CA ILE A 204 18.39 -4.54 9.18
C ILE A 204 17.41 -4.26 10.31
N LYS A 205 16.43 -3.38 10.07
CA LYS A 205 15.32 -3.10 10.99
C LYS A 205 13.98 -3.09 10.26
N LEU A 206 12.97 -3.66 10.90
CA LEU A 206 11.59 -3.57 10.45
C LEU A 206 10.92 -2.37 11.12
N VAL A 207 10.25 -1.53 10.33
CA VAL A 207 9.75 -0.23 10.82
C VAL A 207 8.24 -0.04 10.73
N ASP A 208 7.52 -0.97 10.11
CA ASP A 208 6.08 -0.88 9.97
C ASP A 208 5.33 -1.58 11.12
N ASN A 209 4.02 -1.35 11.23
CA ASN A 209 3.16 -2.08 12.17
C ASN A 209 1.76 -2.21 11.58
N GLN A 210 1.43 -3.43 11.14
CA GLN A 210 0.19 -3.70 10.42
C GLN A 210 -1.05 -3.70 11.33
N LYS A 211 -0.86 -3.65 12.66
CA LYS A 211 -1.97 -3.43 13.61
C LYS A 211 -2.64 -2.07 13.40
N TYR A 212 -1.88 -1.06 12.96
CA TYR A 212 -2.40 0.27 12.69
C TYR A 212 -2.87 0.40 11.24
N LYS A 213 -3.83 1.31 11.00
CA LYS A 213 -4.35 1.63 9.66
C LYS A 213 -4.28 3.13 9.38
N GLY A 214 -4.18 3.49 8.10
CA GLY A 214 -4.17 4.89 7.62
C GLY A 214 -3.13 5.76 8.34
N ASN A 215 -3.53 6.98 8.75
CA ASN A 215 -2.63 7.96 9.40
C ASN A 215 -1.97 7.46 10.69
N LYS A 216 -2.53 6.45 11.38
CA LYS A 216 -1.88 5.89 12.57
C LYS A 216 -0.67 5.03 12.18
N ARG A 217 -0.80 4.22 11.11
CA ARG A 217 0.30 3.41 10.56
C ARG A 217 1.42 4.31 10.07
N GLN A 218 1.09 5.35 9.30
CA GLN A 218 2.09 6.30 8.79
C GLN A 218 2.83 7.07 9.89
N ARG A 219 2.12 7.49 10.95
CA ARG A 219 2.77 8.08 12.14
C ARG A 219 3.70 7.12 12.85
N PHE A 220 3.27 5.87 13.00
CA PHE A 220 4.08 4.84 13.62
C PHE A 220 5.36 4.64 12.80
N LEU A 221 5.23 4.42 11.50
CA LEU A 221 6.34 4.25 10.57
C LEU A 221 7.35 5.41 10.62
N ALA A 222 6.87 6.65 10.57
CA ALA A 222 7.73 7.85 10.69
C ALA A 222 8.51 7.86 12.02
N ARG A 223 7.85 7.52 13.13
CA ARG A 223 8.48 7.48 14.46
C ARG A 223 9.47 6.33 14.60
N SER A 224 9.19 5.19 14.01
CA SER A 224 10.12 4.05 13.96
C SER A 224 11.40 4.45 13.23
N ILE A 225 11.26 5.05 12.04
CA ILE A 225 12.39 5.57 11.26
C ILE A 225 13.16 6.64 12.07
N LYS A 226 12.47 7.53 12.81
CA LYS A 226 13.12 8.48 13.76
C LYS A 226 14.06 7.79 14.71
N THR A 227 13.53 6.74 15.32
CA THR A 227 14.17 6.07 16.43
C THR A 227 15.42 5.37 15.93
N VAL A 228 15.34 4.76 14.74
CA VAL A 228 16.50 4.19 14.06
C VAL A 228 17.51 5.28 13.72
N LEU A 229 17.09 6.37 13.08
CA LEU A 229 17.98 7.48 12.73
C LEU A 229 18.74 8.00 13.96
N ASN A 230 18.04 8.32 15.04
CA ASN A 230 18.65 8.87 16.26
C ASN A 230 19.68 7.91 16.87
N ARG A 231 19.45 6.59 16.81
CA ARG A 231 20.40 5.57 17.30
C ARG A 231 21.63 5.43 16.41
N HIS A 232 21.51 5.74 15.13
CA HIS A 232 22.53 5.49 14.12
C HIS A 232 23.30 6.75 13.69
N ASN A 233 22.82 7.94 14.04
CA ASN A 233 23.44 9.22 13.67
C ASN A 233 24.86 9.40 14.25
N GLU A 234 25.16 8.74 15.37
CA GLU A 234 26.49 8.78 16.01
C GLU A 234 27.59 8.13 15.15
N SER A 235 27.22 7.27 14.19
CA SER A 235 28.17 6.58 13.32
C SER A 235 28.71 7.44 12.17
N GLY A 236 28.15 8.64 11.94
CA GLY A 236 28.45 9.45 10.74
C GLY A 236 28.00 8.82 9.42
N LYS A 237 27.22 7.74 9.48
CA LYS A 237 26.60 7.04 8.34
C LYS A 237 25.10 7.29 8.31
N GLY A 238 24.53 7.29 7.12
CA GLY A 238 23.09 7.47 6.91
C GLY A 238 22.26 6.21 7.17
N VAL A 239 20.95 6.40 7.11
CA VAL A 239 19.95 5.33 7.19
C VAL A 239 19.24 5.21 5.86
N LEU A 240 19.22 4.00 5.31
CA LEU A 240 18.49 3.66 4.09
C LEU A 240 17.11 3.13 4.47
N VAL A 241 16.06 3.51 3.73
CA VAL A 241 14.71 3.00 3.97
C VAL A 241 14.15 2.47 2.66
N LEU A 242 13.85 1.18 2.61
CA LEU A 242 13.13 0.55 1.52
C LEU A 242 11.65 0.47 1.89
N ILE A 243 10.81 1.16 1.13
CA ILE A 243 9.39 1.35 1.42
C ILE A 243 8.57 1.24 0.14
N GLY A 244 7.31 0.82 0.25
CA GLY A 244 6.37 0.85 -0.86
C GLY A 244 6.24 2.28 -1.40
N SER A 245 6.39 2.43 -2.71
CA SER A 245 6.27 3.72 -3.42
C SER A 245 4.95 4.45 -3.14
N ASP A 246 3.88 3.72 -2.79
CA ASP A 246 2.60 4.28 -2.36
C ASP A 246 2.69 5.13 -1.09
N HIS A 247 3.69 4.88 -0.24
CA HIS A 247 3.97 5.68 0.94
C HIS A 247 4.66 7.01 0.60
N LEU A 248 5.19 7.11 -0.62
CA LEU A 248 6.02 8.24 -1.02
C LEU A 248 5.33 9.20 -1.98
N LYS A 249 4.31 8.78 -2.73
CA LYS A 249 3.65 9.61 -3.77
C LYS A 249 3.25 11.01 -3.27
N ASP A 250 3.67 12.03 -4.01
CA ASP A 250 3.43 13.46 -3.74
C ASP A 250 2.02 13.94 -4.16
N ILE A 251 1.55 15.00 -3.51
CA ILE A 251 0.17 15.43 -3.27
C ILE A 251 -0.22 16.61 -4.17
N THR A 252 0.19 16.63 -5.44
CA THR A 252 -0.13 17.78 -6.30
C THR A 252 -1.57 17.77 -6.80
N GLU A 253 -2.33 16.68 -6.63
CA GLU A 253 -3.73 16.57 -7.06
C GLU A 253 -4.70 16.44 -5.87
N ARG A 254 -5.69 17.34 -5.87
CA ARG A 254 -6.64 17.62 -4.79
C ARG A 254 -7.47 16.40 -4.39
N GLY A 255 -7.00 15.62 -3.43
CA GLY A 255 -7.78 14.55 -2.79
C GLY A 255 -7.35 14.31 -1.35
N ARG A 256 -8.23 14.56 -0.38
CA ARG A 256 -8.01 14.25 1.05
C ARG A 256 -7.95 12.74 1.23
N HIS A 257 -6.76 12.14 1.19
CA HIS A 257 -6.58 10.74 1.51
C HIS A 257 -5.43 10.54 2.51
N SER A 258 -5.54 9.49 3.31
CA SER A 258 -4.75 9.11 4.49
C SER A 258 -3.24 8.94 4.30
N TRP A 259 -2.72 9.29 3.13
CA TRP A 259 -1.37 9.06 2.65
C TRP A 259 -0.53 10.35 2.66
N GLN A 260 -1.16 11.51 2.89
CA GLN A 260 -0.53 12.78 3.24
C GLN A 260 0.36 12.69 4.48
N SER A 261 0.21 11.63 5.27
CA SER A 261 0.70 11.53 6.64
C SER A 261 2.20 11.24 6.70
N LEU A 262 2.80 10.39 5.86
CA LEU A 262 4.21 10.03 6.05
C LEU A 262 5.14 11.21 5.75
N GLN A 263 5.03 11.80 4.56
CA GLN A 263 5.77 13.02 4.22
C GLN A 263 5.43 14.15 5.19
N TYR A 264 4.16 14.37 5.54
CA TYR A 264 3.81 15.39 6.54
C TYR A 264 4.48 15.13 7.89
N HIS A 265 4.50 13.89 8.37
CA HIS A 265 5.14 13.57 9.64
C HIS A 265 6.66 13.70 9.54
N LEU A 266 7.28 13.23 8.45
CA LEU A 266 8.71 13.45 8.18
C LEU A 266 9.03 14.95 8.05
N HIS A 267 8.20 15.76 7.41
CA HIS A 267 8.40 17.21 7.28
C HIS A 267 8.20 17.96 8.58
N SER A 268 7.03 17.79 9.18
CA SER A 268 6.61 18.56 10.36
C SER A 268 7.45 18.23 11.59
N GLU A 269 7.99 17.01 11.68
CA GLU A 269 8.76 16.58 12.85
C GLU A 269 10.26 16.40 12.60
N PHE A 270 10.78 16.50 11.36
CA PHE A 270 12.16 16.05 11.06
C PHE A 270 12.94 16.82 9.98
N LEU A 271 12.41 16.96 8.76
CA LEU A 271 13.23 17.26 7.58
C LEU A 271 12.70 18.48 6.82
N PRO A 272 13.26 19.69 7.02
CA PRO A 272 12.78 20.87 6.30
C PRO A 272 13.12 20.83 4.80
N ASN A 273 14.09 20.01 4.37
CA ASN A 273 14.62 19.99 3.01
C ASN A 273 14.76 18.55 2.48
N TYR A 274 14.09 18.28 1.36
CA TYR A 274 14.19 17.03 0.62
C TYR A 274 14.05 17.32 -0.87
N ARG A 275 14.69 16.51 -1.69
CA ARG A 275 14.60 16.49 -3.14
C ARG A 275 14.06 15.13 -3.55
N MET A 276 12.87 15.16 -4.12
CA MET A 276 12.32 14.00 -4.81
C MET A 276 13.02 13.87 -6.17
N VAL A 277 13.57 12.69 -6.45
CA VAL A 277 14.04 12.30 -7.78
C VAL A 277 13.12 11.19 -8.27
N GLN A 278 12.19 11.57 -9.13
CA GLN A 278 11.30 10.63 -9.80
C GLN A 278 11.97 10.10 -11.07
N HIS A 279 12.08 8.78 -11.19
CA HIS A 279 12.52 8.13 -12.40
C HIS A 279 11.41 7.24 -12.97
N ASN A 280 11.48 6.95 -14.28
CA ASN A 280 10.50 6.09 -14.99
C ASN A 280 10.36 4.70 -14.37
N SER A 281 11.31 4.28 -13.53
CA SER A 281 11.44 2.95 -12.96
C SER A 281 11.22 2.86 -11.43
N GLY A 282 11.10 4.00 -10.74
CA GLY A 282 10.95 4.07 -9.29
C GLY A 282 11.06 5.51 -8.76
N LEU A 283 10.66 5.73 -7.51
CA LEU A 283 10.78 7.04 -6.85
C LEU A 283 11.91 6.96 -5.81
N VAL A 284 12.90 7.85 -5.91
CA VAL A 284 13.96 8.00 -4.90
C VAL A 284 13.79 9.36 -4.23
N TYR A 285 13.72 9.40 -2.90
CA TYR A 285 13.64 10.65 -2.15
C TYR A 285 14.93 10.83 -1.38
N ILE A 286 15.65 11.88 -1.77
CA ILE A 286 16.92 12.26 -1.19
C ILE A 286 16.64 13.41 -0.23
N GLN A 287 16.91 13.21 1.06
CA GLN A 287 16.91 14.32 2.00
C GLN A 287 18.11 15.23 1.71
N VAL A 288 17.92 16.55 1.57
CA VAL A 288 19.00 17.50 1.18
C VAL A 288 19.40 18.38 2.35
#